data_AF-A0A438F330-F1
#
_entry.id   AF-A0A438F330-F1
#
_cell.length_a   1.000
_cell.length_b   1.000
_cell.length_c   1.000
_cell.angle_alpha   90.00
_cell.angle_beta   90.00
_cell.angle_gamma   90.00
#
_symmetry.space_group_name_H-M   'P 1'
#
loop_
_entity.id
_entity.type
_entity.pdbx_description
1 polymer ?
#
loop_
_entity_poly.entity_id
_entity_poly.type
_entity_poly.pdbx_seq_one_letter_code
_entity_poly.pdbx_strand_id
1 'polypeptide(L)'
;MESEGSEKDMVVTQISIGGFDQYVTATELTYYLEDTIGSVDRRLQKVEPHAFVHFVSPEAATWALDAAGKSELFLHGKPLKVSLGPETPFHLNQRRRTTFPFKFPDVRLEIGILVSRDEYFAGWRGPSSGVDFLVDPFDGTCKFLFTKDTAFSFKGMPKHAVIKCNFKVEFLVREINEVRQRRDMSSLILLLQLSSSPFVYYRTADDDIEETVPFDLLDDDDPWIRTTDFTVSGAIGRCNSYRISIPPRYGAKLKKAKDYLRARRVNVLEDSPKWQLRVRDEPDFGLPMSDPFFCIQHKEGIDFRVMFLVNAVMHKGIINQHQLSDKFFDLLRSQQKDINIAALKHICSYRHPVFDAYQRLKLVHKWLLKNPKLLKSPKELDDIVEVRRLVITPSKAYCLPPEVELSNRVLRNYKEVSDRFLRVTFMDEGMQTINANVLNYYVAPIVKVITSNSFPQKTRVFKRVKTILTDGFYLCGRKYSFLAFSSNQLRDRSAWFFAEDKKTSVRAIKSWMGKFTNRNVAKCAARMGQCFSSTYATVEVPSWEVKELPDIKRNGYDFSDGLAK
;
A
#
# COMPACT_ATOMS: atom_id res chain seq x y z
N MET A 1 26.36 -45.64 -20.70
CA MET A 1 25.80 -45.65 -19.34
C MET A 1 26.01 -44.26 -18.78
N GLU A 2 25.11 -43.35 -19.14
CA GLU A 2 25.05 -42.01 -18.58
C GLU A 2 24.06 -42.08 -17.41
N SER A 3 24.50 -41.61 -16.25
CA SER A 3 23.71 -41.58 -15.03
C SER A 3 22.60 -40.54 -15.15
N GLU A 4 21.34 -40.99 -15.09
CA GLU A 4 20.19 -40.17 -14.73
C GLU A 4 20.40 -39.60 -13.32
N GLY A 5 20.97 -38.40 -13.22
CA GLY A 5 21.02 -37.62 -12.00
C GLY A 5 19.62 -37.08 -11.69
N SER A 6 19.12 -37.35 -10.48
CA SER A 6 17.77 -36.96 -10.07
C SER A 6 17.56 -35.44 -10.12
N GLU A 7 16.47 -34.99 -10.75
CA GLU A 7 15.97 -33.60 -10.76
C GLU A 7 15.71 -32.98 -9.36
N LYS A 8 15.96 -33.71 -8.26
CA LYS A 8 15.62 -33.32 -6.88
C LYS A 8 16.67 -32.48 -6.14
N ASP A 9 17.88 -32.31 -6.68
CA ASP A 9 19.00 -31.68 -5.95
C ASP A 9 19.57 -30.39 -6.61
N MET A 10 18.94 -29.85 -7.66
CA MET A 10 19.44 -28.62 -8.30
C MET A 10 19.12 -27.36 -7.49
N VAL A 11 20.15 -26.74 -6.90
CA VAL A 11 20.06 -25.44 -6.21
C VAL A 11 20.67 -24.35 -7.08
N VAL A 12 19.82 -23.64 -7.82
CA VAL A 12 20.25 -22.49 -8.64
C VAL A 12 20.61 -21.32 -7.73
N THR A 13 21.83 -20.81 -7.88
CA THR A 13 22.38 -19.71 -7.07
C THR A 13 22.64 -18.50 -7.94
N GLN A 14 22.10 -17.34 -7.57
CA GLN A 14 22.29 -16.10 -8.31
C GLN A 14 23.47 -15.29 -7.76
N ILE A 15 24.25 -14.70 -8.64
CA ILE A 15 25.26 -13.68 -8.31
C ILE A 15 25.08 -12.48 -9.24
N SER A 16 25.43 -11.29 -8.77
CA SER A 16 25.51 -10.11 -9.64
C SER A 16 26.96 -9.88 -10.07
N ILE A 17 27.21 -9.68 -11.37
CA ILE A 17 28.54 -9.44 -11.94
C ILE A 17 28.54 -8.05 -12.60
N GLY A 18 29.62 -7.29 -12.49
CA GLY A 18 29.75 -6.01 -13.18
C GLY A 18 31.19 -5.53 -13.32
N GLY A 19 31.39 -4.32 -13.83
CA GLY A 19 32.73 -3.75 -14.07
C GLY A 19 33.31 -4.00 -15.47
N PHE A 20 32.52 -4.58 -16.36
CA PHE A 20 32.81 -4.70 -17.79
C PHE A 20 32.20 -3.53 -18.58
N ASP A 21 32.62 -3.36 -19.84
CA ASP A 21 32.22 -2.21 -20.67
C ASP A 21 30.80 -2.33 -21.22
N GLN A 22 30.17 -1.19 -21.52
CA GLN A 22 28.77 -1.07 -22.01
C GLN A 22 28.48 -1.76 -23.36
N TYR A 23 29.52 -2.22 -24.06
CA TYR A 23 29.42 -2.92 -25.34
C TYR A 23 29.53 -4.44 -25.20
N VAL A 24 29.81 -4.95 -23.99
CA VAL A 24 29.79 -6.40 -23.73
C VAL A 24 28.39 -6.91 -23.94
N THR A 25 28.27 -7.91 -24.80
CA THR A 25 27.02 -8.61 -25.02
C THR A 25 26.84 -9.70 -23.97
N ALA A 26 25.58 -10.03 -23.68
CA ALA A 26 25.29 -11.12 -22.79
C ALA A 26 25.83 -12.47 -23.27
N THR A 27 25.81 -12.71 -24.58
CA THR A 27 26.34 -13.93 -25.17
C THR A 27 27.85 -14.06 -24.90
N GLU A 28 28.60 -12.96 -25.03
CA GLU A 28 30.03 -12.92 -24.67
C GLU A 28 30.25 -13.19 -23.18
N LEU A 29 29.43 -12.60 -22.30
CA LEU A 29 29.51 -12.83 -20.86
C LEU A 29 29.18 -14.28 -20.49
N THR A 30 28.13 -14.87 -21.07
CA THR A 30 27.74 -16.27 -20.83
C THR A 30 28.85 -17.23 -21.25
N TYR A 31 29.38 -17.09 -22.47
CA TYR A 31 30.44 -17.96 -22.96
C TYR A 31 31.69 -17.88 -22.09
N TYR A 32 32.08 -16.67 -21.66
CA TYR A 32 33.20 -16.48 -20.75
C TYR A 32 32.97 -17.20 -19.42
N LEU A 33 31.78 -17.10 -18.83
CA LEU A 33 31.48 -17.70 -17.53
C LEU A 33 31.33 -19.23 -17.61
N GLU A 34 30.77 -19.75 -18.70
CA GLU A 34 30.70 -21.20 -18.96
C GLU A 34 32.10 -21.81 -19.11
N ASP A 35 33.03 -21.12 -19.78
CA ASP A 35 34.42 -21.55 -19.98
C ASP A 35 35.26 -21.42 -18.70
N THR A 36 35.06 -20.34 -17.94
CA THR A 36 35.93 -20.00 -16.79
C THR A 36 35.46 -20.62 -15.48
N ILE A 37 34.14 -20.77 -15.28
CA ILE A 37 33.55 -21.09 -13.98
C ILE A 37 32.77 -22.41 -14.00
N GLY A 38 31.94 -22.62 -15.03
CA GLY A 38 31.07 -23.78 -15.18
C GLY A 38 29.68 -23.41 -15.68
N SER A 39 28.79 -24.40 -15.80
CA SER A 39 27.48 -24.22 -16.44
C SER A 39 26.65 -23.08 -15.86
N VAL A 40 26.32 -22.12 -16.72
CA VAL A 40 25.51 -20.92 -16.43
C VAL A 40 24.13 -21.08 -17.07
N ASP A 41 23.08 -20.59 -16.41
CA ASP A 41 21.75 -20.50 -17.03
C ASP A 41 21.71 -19.33 -18.05
N ARG A 42 21.24 -19.60 -19.27
CA ARG A 42 21.40 -18.73 -20.46
C ARG A 42 20.41 -17.54 -20.51
N ARG A 43 20.24 -16.84 -19.40
CA ARG A 43 19.26 -15.74 -19.23
C ARG A 43 19.82 -14.33 -19.44
N LEU A 44 20.98 -14.18 -20.06
CA LEU A 44 21.61 -12.88 -20.20
C LEU A 44 21.17 -12.20 -21.52
N GLN A 45 20.71 -10.94 -21.49
CA GLN A 45 20.74 -10.04 -22.67
C GLN A 45 20.84 -8.56 -22.31
N LYS A 46 21.63 -7.84 -23.12
CA LYS A 46 22.01 -6.43 -22.99
C LYS A 46 22.53 -6.09 -21.62
N VAL A 47 23.85 -6.11 -21.51
CA VAL A 47 24.52 -5.86 -20.25
C VAL A 47 24.68 -4.33 -20.13
N GLU A 48 23.88 -3.70 -19.26
CA GLU A 48 24.35 -2.50 -18.55
C GLU A 48 25.72 -2.82 -17.89
N PRO A 49 26.54 -1.92 -17.33
CA PRO A 49 27.84 -2.31 -16.74
C PRO A 49 27.76 -3.31 -15.54
N HIS A 50 26.61 -3.96 -15.33
CA HIS A 50 26.32 -5.08 -14.47
C HIS A 50 25.27 -6.05 -15.09
N ALA A 51 25.27 -7.31 -14.65
CA ALA A 51 24.33 -8.38 -15.01
C ALA A 51 24.02 -9.25 -13.79
N PHE A 52 22.82 -9.82 -13.75
CA PHE A 52 22.47 -10.87 -12.80
C PHE A 52 22.64 -12.25 -13.45
N VAL A 53 23.43 -13.12 -12.83
CA VAL A 53 23.82 -14.42 -13.40
C VAL A 53 23.37 -15.53 -12.46
N HIS A 54 22.66 -16.52 -13.00
CA HIS A 54 22.24 -17.72 -12.26
C HIS A 54 23.17 -18.89 -12.58
N PHE A 55 23.82 -19.44 -11.54
CA PHE A 55 24.65 -20.64 -11.62
C PHE A 55 23.84 -21.86 -11.23
N VAL A 56 24.02 -22.94 -11.98
CA VAL A 56 23.36 -24.23 -11.73
C VAL A 56 23.89 -24.91 -10.45
N SER A 57 25.10 -24.54 -10.01
CA SER A 57 25.76 -25.04 -8.79
C SER A 57 26.11 -23.90 -7.82
N PRO A 58 25.83 -24.05 -6.51
CA PRO A 58 26.25 -23.10 -5.47
C PRO A 58 27.78 -22.98 -5.32
N GLU A 59 28.51 -24.06 -5.58
CA GLU A 59 29.97 -24.08 -5.55
C GLU A 59 30.55 -23.16 -6.62
N ALA A 60 29.97 -23.17 -7.82
CA ALA A 60 30.36 -22.30 -8.93
C ALA A 60 30.13 -20.81 -8.61
N ALA A 61 29.00 -20.47 -7.98
CA ALA A 61 28.71 -19.11 -7.52
C ALA A 61 29.70 -18.63 -6.44
N THR A 62 30.09 -19.52 -5.52
CA THR A 62 31.06 -19.22 -4.46
C THR A 62 32.46 -18.99 -5.05
N TRP A 63 32.86 -19.85 -5.99
CA TRP A 63 34.12 -19.71 -6.71
C TRP A 63 34.21 -18.40 -7.48
N ALA A 64 33.12 -18.00 -8.18
CA ALA A 64 33.07 -16.73 -8.91
C ALA A 64 33.30 -15.51 -7.99
N LEU A 65 32.74 -15.55 -6.77
CA LEU A 65 32.94 -14.50 -5.78
C LEU A 65 34.39 -14.44 -5.29
N ASP A 66 34.97 -15.59 -4.96
CA ASP A 66 36.36 -15.68 -4.47
C ASP A 66 37.36 -15.25 -5.55
N ALA A 67 37.16 -15.69 -6.79
CA ALA A 67 37.99 -15.32 -7.94
C ALA A 67 37.88 -13.81 -8.24
N ALA A 68 36.70 -13.21 -8.16
CA ALA A 68 36.54 -11.76 -8.27
C ALA A 68 37.24 -11.01 -7.12
N GLY A 69 37.13 -11.51 -5.89
CA GLY A 69 37.79 -10.94 -4.71
C GLY A 69 39.31 -10.94 -4.79
N LYS A 70 39.87 -11.95 -5.47
CA LYS A 70 41.31 -12.07 -5.78
C LYS A 70 41.72 -11.33 -7.05
N SER A 71 40.78 -10.68 -7.75
CA SER A 71 41.00 -10.03 -9.05
C SER A 71 41.51 -11.00 -10.12
N GLU A 72 40.97 -12.22 -10.17
CA GLU A 72 41.33 -13.26 -11.15
C GLU A 72 40.36 -13.31 -12.34
N LEU A 73 39.17 -12.69 -12.21
CA LEU A 73 38.18 -12.61 -13.28
C LEU A 73 38.36 -11.33 -14.10
N PHE A 74 38.66 -11.50 -15.40
CA PHE A 74 38.83 -10.40 -16.35
C PHE A 74 38.02 -10.63 -17.62
N LEU A 75 37.28 -9.61 -18.05
CA LEU A 75 36.63 -9.58 -19.34
C LEU A 75 37.10 -8.33 -20.10
N HIS A 76 37.63 -8.52 -21.31
CA HIS A 76 38.22 -7.45 -22.13
C HIS A 76 39.27 -6.59 -21.38
N GLY A 77 40.07 -7.20 -20.52
CA GLY A 77 41.11 -6.50 -19.75
C GLY A 77 40.58 -5.65 -18.60
N LYS A 78 39.29 -5.74 -18.28
CA LYS A 78 38.67 -5.12 -17.09
C LYS A 78 38.43 -6.17 -16.00
N PRO A 79 38.84 -5.92 -14.75
CA PRO A 79 38.54 -6.83 -13.65
C PRO A 79 37.03 -6.82 -13.38
N LEU A 80 36.46 -8.01 -13.29
CA LEU A 80 35.06 -8.20 -12.95
C LEU A 80 34.86 -8.02 -11.45
N LYS A 81 33.80 -7.32 -11.07
CA LYS A 81 33.30 -7.23 -9.71
C LYS A 81 32.12 -8.19 -9.59
N VAL A 82 32.18 -9.07 -8.59
CA VAL A 82 31.08 -9.96 -8.26
C VAL A 82 30.55 -9.58 -6.89
N SER A 83 29.23 -9.50 -6.77
CA SER A 83 28.56 -9.40 -5.48
C SER A 83 27.52 -10.50 -5.39
N LEU A 84 27.56 -11.26 -4.30
CA LEU A 84 26.36 -11.97 -3.86
C LEU A 84 25.30 -10.92 -3.55
N GLY A 85 24.07 -11.13 -4.02
CA GLY A 85 22.91 -10.42 -3.50
C GLY A 85 22.84 -10.57 -1.96
N PRO A 86 21.95 -9.83 -1.28
CA PRO A 86 21.80 -10.01 0.17
C PRO A 86 21.60 -11.51 0.48
N GLU A 87 22.13 -12.10 1.55
CA GLU A 87 22.05 -13.57 1.82
C GLU A 87 20.61 -14.15 1.86
N THR A 88 19.59 -13.27 1.85
CA THR A 88 18.17 -13.58 1.91
C THR A 88 17.63 -14.48 0.78
N PRO A 89 17.85 -14.23 -0.53
CA PRO A 89 17.39 -15.11 -1.61
C PRO A 89 18.07 -16.48 -1.55
N PHE A 90 19.35 -16.57 -1.19
CA PHE A 90 20.04 -17.85 -0.97
C PHE A 90 19.40 -18.68 0.16
N HIS A 91 19.10 -18.05 1.31
CA HIS A 91 18.37 -18.73 2.40
C HIS A 91 16.90 -19.00 2.07
N LEU A 92 16.24 -18.13 1.29
CA LEU A 92 14.91 -18.38 0.75
C LEU A 92 14.91 -19.58 -0.20
N ASN A 93 15.91 -19.72 -1.05
CA ASN A 93 16.11 -20.85 -1.97
C ASN A 93 16.35 -22.15 -1.18
N GLN A 94 17.11 -22.11 -0.08
CA GLN A 94 17.23 -23.24 0.84
C GLN A 94 15.90 -23.60 1.52
N ARG A 95 15.04 -22.61 1.83
CA ARG A 95 13.74 -22.83 2.50
C ARG A 95 12.62 -23.24 1.53
N ARG A 96 12.67 -22.84 0.26
CA ARG A 96 11.61 -23.05 -0.76
C ARG A 96 11.60 -24.44 -1.40
N ARG A 97 12.53 -25.33 -1.04
CA ARG A 97 12.86 -26.62 -1.70
C ARG A 97 11.68 -27.55 -2.07
N THR A 98 10.51 -27.45 -1.44
CA THR A 98 9.39 -28.37 -1.71
C THR A 98 8.07 -27.70 -2.11
N THR A 99 7.99 -26.36 -2.05
CA THR A 99 6.71 -25.65 -2.17
C THR A 99 6.78 -24.60 -3.27
N PHE A 100 6.38 -25.00 -4.48
CA PHE A 100 6.36 -24.13 -5.66
C PHE A 100 5.05 -23.33 -5.75
N PRO A 101 5.09 -22.10 -6.30
CA PRO A 101 3.89 -21.32 -6.55
C PRO A 101 3.03 -21.94 -7.66
N PHE A 102 1.71 -21.84 -7.55
CA PHE A 102 0.81 -22.16 -8.64
C PHE A 102 0.84 -21.02 -9.67
N LYS A 103 1.67 -21.15 -10.71
CA LYS A 103 1.76 -20.18 -11.82
C LYS A 103 0.71 -20.45 -12.90
N PHE A 104 -0.06 -19.41 -13.23
CA PHE A 104 -1.04 -19.34 -14.31
C PHE A 104 -0.62 -18.24 -15.29
N PRO A 105 0.09 -18.58 -16.36
CA PRO A 105 0.54 -17.59 -17.31
C PRO A 105 -0.56 -17.17 -18.29
N ASP A 106 -0.40 -15.97 -18.84
CA ASP A 106 -1.26 -15.39 -19.87
C ASP A 106 -2.75 -15.34 -19.48
N VAL A 107 -3.02 -14.86 -18.27
CA VAL A 107 -4.39 -14.62 -17.77
C VAL A 107 -4.91 -13.26 -18.24
N ARG A 108 -6.22 -13.14 -18.39
CA ARG A 108 -6.86 -11.82 -18.56
C ARG A 108 -7.34 -11.31 -17.21
N LEU A 109 -6.84 -10.15 -16.81
CA LEU A 109 -7.16 -9.51 -15.54
C LEU A 109 -8.08 -8.30 -15.75
N GLU A 110 -9.18 -8.27 -15.01
CA GLU A 110 -10.04 -7.10 -14.87
C GLU A 110 -10.19 -6.74 -13.38
N ILE A 111 -10.10 -5.45 -13.08
CA ILE A 111 -10.21 -4.91 -11.72
C ILE A 111 -11.46 -4.04 -11.67
N GLY A 112 -12.30 -4.25 -10.66
CA GLY A 112 -13.65 -3.69 -10.66
C GLY A 112 -14.43 -3.93 -9.38
N ILE A 113 -15.73 -3.69 -9.45
CA ILE A 113 -16.63 -3.73 -8.29
C ILE A 113 -17.85 -4.60 -8.62
N LEU A 114 -18.21 -5.51 -7.70
CA LEU A 114 -19.53 -6.13 -7.73
C LEU A 114 -20.58 -5.14 -7.25
N VAL A 115 -21.46 -4.69 -8.16
CA VAL A 115 -22.54 -3.76 -7.85
C VAL A 115 -23.74 -4.50 -7.26
N SER A 116 -24.02 -5.69 -7.79
CA SER A 116 -25.02 -6.64 -7.29
C SER A 116 -24.42 -8.05 -7.30
N ARG A 117 -25.22 -9.07 -6.91
CA ARG A 117 -24.77 -10.47 -6.95
C ARG A 117 -24.36 -10.93 -8.35
N ASP A 118 -24.94 -10.31 -9.38
CA ASP A 118 -24.86 -10.76 -10.78
C ASP A 118 -24.36 -9.65 -11.71
N GLU A 119 -23.86 -8.54 -11.18
CA GLU A 119 -23.39 -7.41 -11.98
C GLU A 119 -22.02 -6.91 -11.50
N TYR A 120 -21.09 -6.86 -12.45
CA TYR A 120 -19.71 -6.46 -12.25
C TYR A 120 -19.39 -5.27 -13.15
N PHE A 121 -18.91 -4.19 -12.54
CA PHE A 121 -18.40 -3.03 -13.27
C PHE A 121 -16.88 -3.10 -13.31
N ALA A 122 -16.32 -3.22 -14.52
CA ALA A 122 -14.89 -3.15 -14.76
C ALA A 122 -14.45 -1.68 -14.64
N GLY A 123 -13.50 -1.42 -13.74
CA GLY A 123 -12.86 -0.12 -13.59
C GLY A 123 -11.50 -0.03 -14.28
N TRP A 124 -10.87 -1.19 -14.53
CA TRP A 124 -9.66 -1.29 -15.32
C TRP A 124 -9.54 -2.67 -15.95
N ARG A 125 -8.96 -2.73 -17.15
CA ARG A 125 -8.59 -3.98 -17.82
C ARG A 125 -7.08 -4.02 -18.04
N GLY A 126 -6.49 -5.15 -17.69
CA GLY A 126 -5.09 -5.43 -17.98
C GLY A 126 -4.83 -5.61 -19.47
N PRO A 127 -3.54 -5.77 -19.83
CA PRO A 127 -3.17 -6.07 -21.21
C PRO A 127 -3.82 -7.39 -21.67
N SER A 128 -3.99 -7.54 -22.98
CA SER A 128 -4.64 -8.71 -23.58
C SER A 128 -3.86 -10.01 -23.38
N SER A 129 -2.55 -9.90 -23.14
CA SER A 129 -1.62 -11.00 -22.92
C SER A 129 -0.47 -10.55 -22.00
N GLY A 130 0.33 -11.51 -21.52
CA GLY A 130 1.53 -11.21 -20.72
C GLY A 130 1.26 -10.83 -19.27
N VAL A 131 0.13 -11.30 -18.71
CA VAL A 131 -0.14 -11.23 -17.28
C VAL A 131 -0.06 -12.64 -16.68
N ASP A 132 0.78 -12.79 -15.68
CA ASP A 132 0.90 -14.02 -14.91
C ASP A 132 0.19 -13.86 -13.57
N PHE A 133 -0.64 -14.84 -13.20
CA PHE A 133 -1.23 -14.94 -11.87
C PHE A 133 -0.55 -16.07 -11.10
N LEU A 134 -0.06 -15.75 -9.89
CA LEU A 134 0.63 -16.69 -9.03
C LEU A 134 -0.11 -16.79 -7.70
N VAL A 135 -0.31 -18.02 -7.22
CA VAL A 135 -0.71 -18.30 -5.84
C VAL A 135 0.47 -18.99 -5.17
N ASP A 136 1.12 -18.33 -4.22
CA ASP A 136 2.35 -18.79 -3.56
C ASP A 136 2.04 -19.37 -2.18
N PRO A 137 2.08 -20.71 -2.01
CA PRO A 137 1.76 -21.33 -0.73
C PRO A 137 2.79 -21.09 0.37
N PHE A 138 4.04 -20.82 -0.02
CA PHE A 138 5.19 -20.60 0.86
C PHE A 138 5.10 -19.22 1.52
N ASP A 139 4.90 -18.17 0.72
CA ASP A 139 4.72 -16.80 1.23
C ASP A 139 3.29 -16.58 1.77
N GLY A 140 2.32 -17.39 1.35
CA GLY A 140 0.90 -17.15 1.64
C GLY A 140 0.38 -15.91 0.91
N THR A 141 0.88 -15.66 -0.30
CA THR A 141 0.56 -14.49 -1.13
C THR A 141 -0.02 -14.90 -2.48
N CYS A 142 -0.73 -13.96 -3.10
CA CYS A 142 -1.13 -14.02 -4.49
C CYS A 142 -0.51 -12.81 -5.22
N LYS A 143 -0.06 -13.01 -6.45
CA LYS A 143 0.68 -12.00 -7.22
C LYS A 143 0.13 -11.96 -8.65
N PHE A 144 -0.03 -10.75 -9.19
CA PHE A 144 -0.12 -10.52 -10.63
C PHE A 144 1.17 -9.89 -11.10
N LEU A 145 1.82 -10.49 -12.09
CA LEU A 145 3.04 -9.99 -12.71
C LEU A 145 2.74 -9.65 -14.17
N PHE A 146 3.18 -8.49 -14.63
CA PHE A 146 3.08 -8.13 -16.04
C PHE A 146 4.03 -6.98 -16.38
N THR A 147 4.34 -6.86 -17.67
CA THR A 147 5.26 -5.85 -18.19
C THR A 147 4.52 -4.77 -18.97
N LYS A 148 4.93 -3.51 -18.84
CA LYS A 148 4.31 -2.38 -19.54
C LYS A 148 5.33 -1.26 -19.83
N ASP A 149 5.20 -0.65 -21.00
CA ASP A 149 5.92 0.58 -21.36
C ASP A 149 5.45 1.77 -20.50
N THR A 150 6.41 2.39 -19.81
CA THR A 150 6.15 3.48 -18.86
C THR A 150 6.95 4.71 -19.25
N ALA A 151 6.27 5.85 -19.40
CA ALA A 151 6.93 7.13 -19.65
C ALA A 151 7.51 7.71 -18.36
N PHE A 152 8.79 8.04 -18.39
CA PHE A 152 9.54 8.75 -17.36
C PHE A 152 9.91 10.14 -17.86
N SER A 153 9.77 11.14 -16.99
CA SER A 153 10.26 12.49 -17.25
C SER A 153 11.56 12.74 -16.51
N PHE A 154 12.54 13.33 -17.19
CA PHE A 154 13.79 13.72 -16.56
C PHE A 154 13.60 15.01 -15.78
N LYS A 155 14.04 15.02 -14.51
CA LYS A 155 13.87 16.18 -13.63
C LYS A 155 14.57 17.41 -14.24
N GLY A 156 13.78 18.43 -14.59
CA GLY A 156 14.29 19.70 -15.14
C GLY A 156 14.51 19.70 -16.65
N MET A 157 14.11 18.66 -17.38
CA MET A 157 14.15 18.64 -18.85
C MET A 157 12.78 18.28 -19.45
N PRO A 158 12.38 18.88 -20.59
CA PRO A 158 11.14 18.52 -21.29
C PRO A 158 11.23 17.16 -21.99
N LYS A 159 12.37 16.47 -21.94
CA LYS A 159 12.56 15.15 -22.54
C LYS A 159 11.86 14.06 -21.72
N HIS A 160 11.21 13.13 -22.41
CA HIS A 160 10.55 11.97 -21.81
C HIS A 160 11.21 10.71 -22.39
N ALA A 161 11.48 9.72 -21.55
CA ALA A 161 11.92 8.39 -21.96
C ALA A 161 10.78 7.41 -21.73
N VAL A 162 10.54 6.50 -22.68
CA VAL A 162 9.65 5.35 -22.45
C VAL A 162 10.55 4.18 -22.10
N ILE A 163 10.35 3.61 -20.92
CA ILE A 163 11.13 2.50 -20.38
C ILE A 163 10.16 1.35 -20.13
N LYS A 164 10.53 0.15 -20.54
CA LYS A 164 9.75 -1.05 -20.25
C LYS A 164 9.85 -1.35 -18.75
N CYS A 165 8.75 -1.61 -18.06
CA CYS A 165 8.74 -1.84 -16.63
C CYS A 165 7.92 -3.08 -16.26
N ASN A 166 8.45 -3.88 -15.35
CA ASN A 166 7.72 -4.97 -14.73
C ASN A 166 6.91 -4.41 -13.57
N PHE A 167 5.66 -4.84 -13.45
CA PHE A 167 4.73 -4.48 -12.40
C PHE A 167 4.32 -5.72 -11.63
N LYS A 168 4.21 -5.56 -10.31
CA LYS A 168 3.73 -6.60 -9.40
C LYS A 168 2.60 -6.05 -8.54
N VAL A 169 1.46 -6.70 -8.61
CA VAL A 169 0.33 -6.47 -7.70
C VAL A 169 0.22 -7.67 -6.76
N GLU A 170 0.44 -7.45 -5.47
CA GLU A 170 0.59 -8.52 -4.47
C GLU A 170 -0.39 -8.33 -3.31
N PHE A 171 -0.99 -9.42 -2.84
CA PHE A 171 -1.88 -9.43 -1.68
C PHE A 171 -1.78 -10.75 -0.94
N LEU A 172 -2.20 -10.76 0.32
CA LEU A 172 -2.09 -11.95 1.17
C LEU A 172 -3.34 -12.82 0.99
N VAL A 173 -3.15 -14.14 1.07
CA VAL A 173 -4.26 -15.10 0.95
C VAL A 173 -5.36 -14.83 1.99
N ARG A 174 -4.96 -14.37 3.20
CA ARG A 174 -5.90 -14.00 4.27
C ARG A 174 -6.76 -12.76 3.98
N GLU A 175 -6.36 -11.96 2.99
CA GLU A 175 -7.10 -10.75 2.59
C GLU A 175 -8.21 -11.08 1.59
N ILE A 176 -8.24 -12.31 1.05
CA ILE A 176 -9.30 -12.79 0.16
C ILE A 176 -10.53 -13.15 1.00
N ASN A 177 -11.60 -12.37 0.88
CA ASN A 177 -12.87 -12.64 1.52
C ASN A 177 -13.59 -13.82 0.89
N GLU A 178 -13.64 -13.82 -0.44
CA GLU A 178 -14.45 -14.76 -1.22
C GLU A 178 -13.81 -15.02 -2.58
N VAL A 179 -13.96 -16.26 -3.04
CA VAL A 179 -13.59 -16.70 -4.38
C VAL A 179 -14.79 -17.37 -5.03
N ARG A 180 -15.19 -16.89 -6.20
CA ARG A 180 -16.17 -17.57 -7.07
C ARG A 180 -15.49 -18.09 -8.31
N GLN A 181 -15.92 -19.25 -8.78
CA GLN A 181 -15.39 -19.83 -10.01
C GLN A 181 -16.53 -20.23 -10.95
N ARG A 182 -16.48 -19.67 -12.15
CA ARG A 182 -17.34 -20.04 -13.26
C ARG A 182 -16.52 -20.69 -14.37
N ARG A 183 -17.06 -21.73 -14.98
CA ARG A 183 -16.55 -22.28 -16.24
C ARG A 183 -17.32 -21.63 -17.39
N ASP A 184 -16.59 -20.98 -18.29
CA ASP A 184 -17.09 -20.53 -19.57
C ASP A 184 -16.61 -21.48 -20.68
N MET A 185 -17.19 -21.40 -21.88
CA MET A 185 -16.83 -22.26 -23.01
C MET A 185 -15.35 -22.12 -23.42
N SER A 186 -14.76 -20.94 -23.17
CA SER A 186 -13.39 -20.59 -23.60
C SER A 186 -12.40 -20.36 -22.46
N SER A 187 -12.85 -20.26 -21.20
CA SER A 187 -11.97 -19.92 -20.07
C SER A 187 -12.52 -20.34 -18.71
N LEU A 188 -11.62 -20.47 -17.73
CA LEU A 188 -11.95 -20.63 -16.32
C LEU A 188 -11.93 -19.25 -15.67
N ILE A 189 -13.10 -18.74 -15.28
CA ILE A 189 -13.24 -17.42 -14.68
C ILE A 189 -13.15 -17.57 -13.17
N LEU A 190 -12.19 -16.89 -12.56
CA LEU A 190 -12.05 -16.74 -11.12
C LEU A 190 -12.39 -15.30 -10.75
N LEU A 191 -13.28 -15.11 -9.79
CA LEU A 191 -13.62 -13.81 -9.22
C LEU A 191 -13.16 -13.79 -7.76
N LEU A 192 -12.18 -12.95 -7.47
CA LEU A 192 -11.67 -12.73 -6.12
C LEU A 192 -12.26 -11.45 -5.54
N GLN A 193 -12.75 -11.49 -4.31
CA GLN A 193 -13.09 -10.31 -3.54
C GLN A 193 -12.09 -10.10 -2.41
N LEU A 194 -11.38 -8.98 -2.43
CA LEU A 194 -10.39 -8.61 -1.42
C LEU A 194 -11.00 -7.73 -0.32
N SER A 195 -10.46 -7.83 0.89
CA SER A 195 -10.80 -7.00 2.05
C SER A 195 -9.99 -5.71 2.13
N SER A 196 -8.81 -5.68 1.52
CA SER A 196 -7.88 -4.56 1.45
C SER A 196 -7.38 -4.38 0.02
N SER A 197 -6.88 -3.18 -0.29
CA SER A 197 -6.19 -2.93 -1.55
C SER A 197 -4.84 -3.67 -1.56
N PRO A 198 -4.40 -4.21 -2.71
CA PRO A 198 -3.14 -4.93 -2.81
C PRO A 198 -1.94 -3.97 -2.83
N PHE A 199 -0.76 -4.50 -2.51
CA PHE A 199 0.52 -3.84 -2.68
C PHE A 199 0.86 -3.72 -4.18
N VAL A 200 1.52 -2.62 -4.54
CA VAL A 200 1.89 -2.31 -5.92
C VAL A 200 3.38 -2.01 -6.02
N TYR A 201 4.08 -2.75 -6.87
CA TYR A 201 5.50 -2.58 -7.09
C TYR A 201 5.78 -2.40 -8.58
N TYR A 202 6.93 -1.80 -8.87
CA TYR A 202 7.51 -1.80 -10.20
C TYR A 202 9.03 -2.02 -10.12
N ARG A 203 9.60 -2.48 -11.22
CA ARG A 203 11.03 -2.42 -11.52
C ARG A 203 11.24 -2.17 -13.01
N THR A 204 12.41 -1.70 -13.41
CA THR A 204 12.75 -1.54 -14.82
C THR A 204 12.88 -2.94 -15.46
N ALA A 205 12.36 -3.13 -16.67
CA ALA A 205 12.33 -4.43 -17.33
C ALA A 205 13.42 -4.58 -18.40
N ASP A 206 14.35 -3.62 -18.48
CA ASP A 206 15.30 -3.51 -19.60
C ASP A 206 16.48 -4.51 -19.53
N ASP A 207 16.47 -5.44 -18.57
CA ASP A 207 17.56 -6.39 -18.32
C ASP A 207 17.20 -7.88 -18.52
N ASP A 208 15.93 -8.22 -18.80
CA ASP A 208 15.45 -9.63 -18.84
C ASP A 208 15.03 -10.11 -20.25
N ILE A 209 15.68 -11.15 -20.81
CA ILE A 209 14.99 -12.10 -21.73
C ILE A 209 14.46 -13.27 -20.91
N GLU A 210 13.18 -13.58 -21.05
CA GLU A 210 12.67 -14.90 -20.68
C GLU A 210 12.82 -15.89 -21.84
N GLU A 211 13.86 -16.75 -21.82
CA GLU A 211 13.73 -18.07 -22.44
C GLU A 211 12.94 -18.98 -21.49
N THR A 212 11.86 -19.58 -21.99
CA THR A 212 11.01 -20.47 -21.23
C THR A 212 11.75 -21.77 -20.90
N VAL A 213 12.28 -21.86 -19.69
CA VAL A 213 12.80 -23.13 -19.14
C VAL A 213 11.67 -24.00 -18.58
N PRO A 214 11.83 -25.34 -18.50
CA PRO A 214 10.77 -26.25 -18.04
C PRO A 214 10.39 -26.13 -16.55
N PHE A 215 11.16 -25.37 -15.76
CA PHE A 215 11.01 -25.26 -14.31
C PHE A 215 10.81 -23.80 -13.85
N ASP A 216 10.05 -23.59 -12.77
CA ASP A 216 9.76 -22.26 -12.23
C ASP A 216 11.01 -21.70 -11.53
N LEU A 217 11.74 -20.80 -12.20
CA LEU A 217 12.84 -20.05 -11.59
C LEU A 217 12.31 -18.88 -10.75
N LEU A 218 12.97 -18.63 -9.63
CA LEU A 218 12.64 -17.55 -8.70
C LEU A 218 13.10 -16.21 -9.24
N ASP A 219 12.47 -15.17 -8.72
CA ASP A 219 12.70 -13.77 -9.08
C ASP A 219 14.16 -13.35 -8.87
N ASP A 220 14.66 -12.43 -9.70
CA ASP A 220 16.04 -11.93 -9.63
C ASP A 220 16.31 -10.99 -8.44
N ASP A 221 17.59 -10.62 -8.25
CA ASP A 221 18.03 -9.67 -7.23
C ASP A 221 17.67 -8.21 -7.55
N ASP A 222 17.00 -7.91 -8.67
CA ASP A 222 16.55 -6.54 -8.97
C ASP A 222 15.42 -6.13 -8.01
N PRO A 223 15.64 -5.12 -7.15
CA PRO A 223 14.70 -4.81 -6.08
C PRO A 223 13.38 -4.26 -6.60
N TRP A 224 12.28 -4.93 -6.23
CA TRP A 224 10.93 -4.38 -6.39
C TRP A 224 10.74 -3.07 -5.63
N ILE A 225 10.42 -1.99 -6.35
CA ILE A 225 10.20 -0.67 -5.79
C ILE A 225 8.72 -0.46 -5.50
N ARG A 226 8.36 -0.16 -4.25
CA ARG A 226 6.97 0.21 -3.89
C ARG A 226 6.53 1.48 -4.63
N THR A 227 5.32 1.44 -5.17
CA THR A 227 4.71 2.55 -5.89
C THR A 227 3.23 2.74 -5.51
N THR A 228 2.63 3.78 -6.08
CA THR A 228 1.19 4.08 -6.01
C THR A 228 0.45 3.32 -7.12
N ASP A 229 -0.88 3.38 -7.10
CA ASP A 229 -1.70 2.89 -8.20
C ASP A 229 -1.27 3.49 -9.54
N PHE A 230 -1.03 2.63 -10.55
CA PHE A 230 -0.63 3.02 -11.91
C PHE A 230 -1.81 3.05 -12.88
N THR A 231 -2.99 2.60 -12.47
CA THR A 231 -4.20 2.65 -13.29
C THR A 231 -4.73 4.08 -13.35
N VAL A 232 -5.25 4.49 -14.52
CA VAL A 232 -5.67 5.87 -14.76
C VAL A 232 -6.77 6.31 -13.78
N SER A 233 -7.73 5.43 -13.51
CA SER A 233 -8.86 5.69 -12.59
C SER A 233 -8.56 5.34 -11.12
N GLY A 234 -7.34 4.90 -10.77
CA GLY A 234 -7.05 4.38 -9.43
C GLY A 234 -7.85 3.11 -9.06
N ALA A 235 -8.06 2.22 -10.04
CA ALA A 235 -8.83 0.99 -9.88
C ALA A 235 -8.25 0.02 -8.84
N ILE A 236 -6.92 -0.13 -8.76
CA ILE A 236 -6.29 -1.05 -7.78
C ILE A 236 -6.60 -0.60 -6.35
N GLY A 237 -6.55 0.71 -6.10
CA GLY A 237 -6.91 1.30 -4.82
C GLY A 237 -8.41 1.21 -4.53
N ARG A 238 -9.27 1.70 -5.43
CA ARG A 238 -10.70 1.85 -5.12
C ARG A 238 -11.51 0.55 -5.23
N CYS A 239 -11.15 -0.33 -6.15
CA CYS A 239 -11.88 -1.56 -6.43
C CYS A 239 -11.42 -2.69 -5.51
N ASN A 240 -12.32 -3.64 -5.25
CA ASN A 240 -12.04 -4.78 -4.39
C ASN A 240 -12.31 -6.13 -5.07
N SER A 241 -12.77 -6.14 -6.33
CA SER A 241 -13.15 -7.36 -7.05
C SER A 241 -12.28 -7.56 -8.29
N TYR A 242 -11.61 -8.70 -8.35
CA TYR A 242 -10.63 -9.05 -9.38
C TYR A 242 -11.16 -10.23 -10.18
N ARG A 243 -11.50 -10.00 -11.45
CA ARG A 243 -11.95 -11.05 -12.38
C ARG A 243 -10.75 -11.51 -13.21
N ILE A 244 -10.45 -12.80 -13.12
CA ILE A 244 -9.30 -13.44 -13.74
C ILE A 244 -9.84 -14.50 -14.69
N SER A 245 -9.52 -14.38 -15.99
CA SER A 245 -9.88 -15.39 -16.98
C SER A 245 -8.65 -16.24 -17.28
N ILE A 246 -8.66 -17.48 -16.84
CA ILE A 246 -7.54 -18.44 -16.90
C ILE A 246 -7.76 -19.39 -18.08
N PRO A 247 -6.73 -19.69 -18.90
CA PRO A 247 -6.83 -20.69 -19.96
C PRO A 247 -7.30 -22.07 -19.44
N PRO A 248 -8.24 -22.76 -20.12
CA PRO A 248 -8.82 -24.03 -19.64
C PRO A 248 -7.79 -25.13 -19.37
N ARG A 249 -6.65 -25.12 -20.07
CA ARG A 249 -5.53 -26.05 -19.89
C ARG A 249 -5.01 -26.12 -18.45
N TYR A 250 -5.18 -25.06 -17.66
CA TYR A 250 -4.72 -25.02 -16.26
C TYR A 250 -5.76 -25.50 -15.24
N GLY A 251 -6.88 -26.10 -15.66
CA GLY A 251 -7.96 -26.51 -14.75
C GLY A 251 -7.53 -27.41 -13.58
N ALA A 252 -6.67 -28.40 -13.83
CA ALA A 252 -6.15 -29.27 -12.78
C ALA A 252 -5.26 -28.51 -11.77
N LYS A 253 -4.42 -27.58 -12.26
CA LYS A 253 -3.58 -26.71 -11.41
C LYS A 253 -4.46 -25.74 -10.60
N LEU A 254 -5.50 -25.17 -11.21
CA LEU A 254 -6.46 -24.29 -10.54
C LEU A 254 -7.21 -25.00 -9.42
N LYS A 255 -7.57 -26.28 -9.61
CA LYS A 255 -8.18 -27.09 -8.55
C LYS A 255 -7.25 -27.20 -7.33
N LYS A 256 -5.96 -27.53 -7.54
CA LYS A 256 -4.96 -27.60 -6.46
C LYS A 256 -4.79 -26.25 -5.75
N ALA A 257 -4.72 -25.15 -6.50
CA ALA A 257 -4.63 -23.80 -5.93
C ALA A 257 -5.87 -23.47 -5.08
N LYS A 258 -7.07 -23.81 -5.54
CA LYS A 258 -8.31 -23.63 -4.77
C LYS A 258 -8.33 -24.45 -3.49
N ASP A 259 -7.87 -25.69 -3.54
CA ASP A 259 -7.81 -26.55 -2.36
C ASP A 259 -6.85 -25.98 -1.30
N TYR A 260 -5.73 -25.39 -1.73
CA TYR A 260 -4.88 -24.60 -0.85
C TYR A 260 -5.60 -23.38 -0.24
N LEU A 261 -6.33 -22.59 -1.05
CA LEU A 261 -7.08 -21.44 -0.55
C LEU A 261 -8.15 -21.86 0.49
N ARG A 262 -8.86 -22.97 0.25
CA ARG A 262 -9.81 -23.56 1.21
C ARG A 262 -9.12 -23.98 2.50
N ALA A 263 -7.96 -24.62 2.41
CA ALA A 263 -7.17 -25.00 3.59
C ALA A 263 -6.73 -23.77 4.41
N ARG A 264 -6.57 -22.61 3.77
CA ARG A 264 -6.33 -21.31 4.41
C ARG A 264 -7.60 -20.57 4.85
N ARG A 265 -8.75 -21.25 4.88
CA ARG A 265 -10.07 -20.73 5.31
C ARG A 265 -10.64 -19.62 4.43
N VAL A 266 -10.19 -19.51 3.18
CA VAL A 266 -10.83 -18.63 2.20
C VAL A 266 -12.18 -19.23 1.79
N ASN A 267 -13.23 -18.40 1.73
CA ASN A 267 -14.55 -18.85 1.31
C ASN A 267 -14.58 -19.07 -0.22
N VAL A 268 -14.38 -20.31 -0.65
CA VAL A 268 -14.37 -20.69 -2.06
C VAL A 268 -15.72 -21.29 -2.45
N LEU A 269 -16.54 -20.51 -3.14
CA LEU A 269 -17.85 -20.92 -3.62
C LEU A 269 -17.73 -21.56 -5.00
N GLU A 270 -18.33 -22.73 -5.17
CA GLU A 270 -18.50 -23.36 -6.48
C GLU A 270 -19.86 -22.94 -7.04
N ASP A 271 -19.86 -22.43 -8.26
CA ASP A 271 -21.06 -21.79 -8.79
C ASP A 271 -22.17 -22.79 -9.13
N SER A 272 -23.39 -22.37 -8.82
CA SER A 272 -24.63 -22.93 -9.34
C SER A 272 -24.75 -22.63 -10.85
N PRO A 273 -25.29 -23.56 -11.67
CA PRO A 273 -25.50 -23.35 -13.11
C PRO A 273 -26.34 -22.09 -13.47
N LYS A 274 -27.03 -21.48 -12.50
CA LYS A 274 -27.91 -20.32 -12.69
C LYS A 274 -27.23 -18.95 -12.54
N TRP A 275 -25.96 -18.89 -12.11
CA TRP A 275 -25.28 -17.60 -11.90
C TRP A 275 -24.76 -17.01 -13.23
N GLN A 276 -25.32 -15.87 -13.65
CA GLN A 276 -24.87 -15.14 -14.83
C GLN A 276 -24.33 -13.76 -14.44
N LEU A 277 -23.01 -13.66 -14.28
CA LEU A 277 -22.34 -12.38 -14.07
C LEU A 277 -22.38 -11.53 -15.33
N ARG A 278 -23.10 -10.40 -15.29
CA ARG A 278 -23.09 -9.37 -16.32
C ARG A 278 -21.91 -8.44 -16.08
N VAL A 279 -20.98 -8.41 -17.02
CA VAL A 279 -19.80 -7.53 -17.00
C VAL A 279 -20.12 -6.30 -17.84
N ARG A 280 -19.93 -5.11 -17.25
CA ARG A 280 -20.09 -3.82 -17.91
C ARG A 280 -18.92 -2.92 -17.57
N ASP A 281 -18.73 -1.91 -18.39
CA ASP A 281 -17.80 -0.83 -18.05
C ASP A 281 -18.47 0.08 -17.04
N GLU A 282 -17.69 0.56 -16.09
CA GLU A 282 -18.19 1.59 -15.19
C GLU A 282 -18.46 2.90 -15.95
N PRO A 283 -19.29 3.80 -15.38
CA PRO A 283 -19.36 5.18 -15.85
C PRO A 283 -17.96 5.80 -15.88
N ASP A 284 -17.64 6.54 -16.94
CA ASP A 284 -16.35 7.21 -17.14
C ASP A 284 -15.14 6.26 -17.23
N PHE A 285 -15.35 5.02 -17.69
CA PHE A 285 -14.29 4.03 -17.87
C PHE A 285 -13.11 4.59 -18.68
N GLY A 286 -11.90 4.42 -18.14
CA GLY A 286 -10.66 4.90 -18.74
C GLY A 286 -10.33 6.38 -18.45
N LEU A 287 -11.24 7.13 -17.82
CA LEU A 287 -10.98 8.50 -17.39
C LEU A 287 -10.33 8.55 -16.00
N PRO A 288 -9.49 9.56 -15.72
CA PRO A 288 -8.93 9.75 -14.39
C PRO A 288 -10.03 10.13 -13.39
N MET A 289 -9.96 9.56 -12.18
CA MET A 289 -10.82 10.02 -11.09
C MET A 289 -10.40 11.42 -10.66
N SER A 290 -11.38 12.29 -10.44
CA SER A 290 -11.14 13.68 -10.02
C SER A 290 -10.66 13.80 -8.57
N ASP A 291 -11.03 12.84 -7.72
CA ASP A 291 -10.69 12.84 -6.29
C ASP A 291 -9.57 11.82 -5.95
N PRO A 292 -8.47 12.24 -5.32
CA PRO A 292 -7.34 11.36 -5.01
C PRO A 292 -7.59 10.37 -3.87
N PHE A 293 -8.73 10.51 -3.16
CA PHE A 293 -9.13 9.66 -2.04
C PHE A 293 -10.38 8.84 -2.34
N PHE A 294 -10.95 8.97 -3.54
CA PHE A 294 -12.17 8.30 -3.97
C PHE A 294 -13.35 8.56 -3.02
N CYS A 295 -13.45 9.78 -2.49
CA CYS A 295 -14.49 10.17 -1.55
C CYS A 295 -15.56 11.08 -2.18
N ILE A 296 -16.74 11.08 -1.58
CA ILE A 296 -17.80 12.05 -1.92
C ILE A 296 -17.50 13.34 -1.17
N GLN A 297 -17.16 14.39 -1.92
CA GLN A 297 -16.80 15.68 -1.35
C GLN A 297 -18.03 16.39 -0.76
N HIS A 298 -19.14 16.46 -1.49
CA HIS A 298 -20.32 17.20 -1.03
C HIS A 298 -21.60 16.63 -1.64
N LYS A 299 -22.68 16.63 -0.84
CA LYS A 299 -24.05 16.41 -1.30
C LYS A 299 -24.95 17.39 -0.55
N GLU A 300 -25.73 18.16 -1.29
CA GLU A 300 -26.58 19.19 -0.71
C GLU A 300 -27.58 18.61 0.31
N GLY A 301 -27.72 19.31 1.44
CA GLY A 301 -28.60 18.90 2.55
C GLY A 301 -28.04 17.80 3.45
N ILE A 302 -26.80 17.34 3.24
CA ILE A 302 -26.15 16.33 4.10
C ILE A 302 -25.09 16.98 4.99
N ASP A 303 -25.21 16.77 6.30
CA ASP A 303 -24.24 17.26 7.28
C ASP A 303 -22.86 16.61 7.12
N PHE A 304 -21.79 17.35 7.37
CA PHE A 304 -20.41 16.86 7.31
C PHE A 304 -20.19 15.59 8.14
N ARG A 305 -20.74 15.49 9.36
CA ARG A 305 -20.56 14.32 10.23
C ARG A 305 -21.17 13.06 9.60
N VAL A 306 -22.31 13.21 8.92
CA VAL A 306 -22.97 12.13 8.20
C VAL A 306 -22.18 11.78 6.94
N MET A 307 -21.76 12.78 6.16
CA MET A 307 -20.98 12.57 4.93
C MET A 307 -19.65 11.84 5.21
N PHE A 308 -18.98 12.20 6.29
CA PHE A 308 -17.74 11.55 6.71
C PHE A 308 -17.96 10.05 6.98
N LEU A 309 -19.08 9.69 7.63
CA LEU A 309 -19.43 8.29 7.88
C LEU A 309 -19.90 7.55 6.62
N VAL A 310 -20.58 8.21 5.68
CA VAL A 310 -20.87 7.63 4.36
C VAL A 310 -19.57 7.25 3.65
N ASN A 311 -18.59 8.17 3.63
CA ASN A 311 -17.26 7.89 3.09
C ASN A 311 -16.53 6.79 3.88
N ALA A 312 -16.70 6.69 5.19
CA ALA A 312 -16.11 5.60 5.99
C ALA A 312 -16.68 4.22 5.60
N VAL A 313 -18.01 4.12 5.46
CA VAL A 313 -18.66 2.87 5.03
C VAL A 313 -18.26 2.51 3.60
N MET A 314 -18.08 3.50 2.73
CA MET A 314 -17.65 3.32 1.34
C MET A 314 -16.17 2.91 1.24
N HIS A 315 -15.26 3.59 1.93
CA HIS A 315 -13.83 3.25 1.92
C HIS A 315 -13.55 1.87 2.52
N LYS A 316 -14.38 1.42 3.47
CA LYS A 316 -14.34 0.04 4.00
C LYS A 316 -14.83 -1.00 2.97
N GLY A 317 -15.51 -0.59 1.91
CA GLY A 317 -16.06 -1.48 0.88
C GLY A 317 -17.36 -2.18 1.29
N ILE A 318 -18.04 -1.71 2.34
CA ILE A 318 -19.34 -2.27 2.76
C ILE A 318 -20.45 -1.85 1.80
N ILE A 319 -20.38 -0.60 1.32
CA ILE A 319 -21.26 -0.06 0.28
C ILE A 319 -20.35 0.45 -0.84
N ASN A 320 -20.75 0.25 -2.10
CA ASN A 320 -20.02 0.82 -3.23
C ASN A 320 -20.68 2.11 -3.74
N GLN A 321 -19.89 2.91 -4.47
CA GLN A 321 -20.33 4.20 -5.02
C GLN A 321 -21.56 4.07 -5.94
N HIS A 322 -21.68 2.97 -6.69
CA HIS A 322 -22.77 2.76 -7.64
C HIS A 322 -24.10 2.41 -6.96
N GLN A 323 -24.09 2.11 -5.66
CA GLN A 323 -25.30 1.87 -4.86
C GLN A 323 -25.85 3.13 -4.18
N LEU A 324 -25.10 4.24 -4.20
CA LEU A 324 -25.46 5.49 -3.53
C LEU A 324 -26.44 6.31 -4.40
N SER A 325 -27.66 5.80 -4.52
CA SER A 325 -28.76 6.45 -5.25
C SER A 325 -29.26 7.74 -4.56
N ASP A 326 -29.98 8.60 -5.29
CA ASP A 326 -30.61 9.77 -4.68
C ASP A 326 -31.59 9.39 -3.56
N LYS A 327 -32.30 8.25 -3.68
CA LYS A 327 -33.16 7.71 -2.60
C LYS A 327 -32.40 7.43 -1.31
N PHE A 328 -31.12 7.02 -1.40
CA PHE A 328 -30.27 6.83 -0.23
C PHE A 328 -29.99 8.17 0.46
N PHE A 329 -29.66 9.22 -0.31
CA PHE A 329 -29.42 10.55 0.23
C PHE A 329 -30.71 11.21 0.75
N ASP A 330 -31.84 11.02 0.08
CA ASP A 330 -33.15 11.49 0.56
C ASP A 330 -33.53 10.86 1.89
N LEU A 331 -33.23 9.57 2.08
CA LEU A 331 -33.42 8.91 3.36
C LEU A 331 -32.56 9.54 4.47
N LEU A 332 -31.29 9.86 4.18
CA LEU A 332 -30.43 10.58 5.12
C LEU A 332 -30.96 11.99 5.43
N ARG A 333 -31.51 12.71 4.43
CA ARG A 333 -32.11 14.05 4.64
C ARG A 333 -33.36 14.01 5.50
N SER A 334 -34.19 12.97 5.34
CA SER A 334 -35.47 12.85 6.05
C SER A 334 -35.36 12.43 7.51
N GLN A 335 -34.21 11.92 7.95
CA GLN A 335 -34.01 11.37 9.29
C GLN A 335 -33.14 12.28 10.16
N GLN A 336 -33.28 12.16 11.49
CA GLN A 336 -32.48 12.93 12.44
C GLN A 336 -30.99 12.54 12.36
N LYS A 337 -30.11 13.53 12.56
CA LYS A 337 -28.64 13.38 12.43
C LYS A 337 -28.09 12.26 13.32
N ASP A 338 -28.55 12.16 14.57
CA ASP A 338 -28.04 11.16 15.52
C ASP A 338 -28.40 9.72 15.12
N ILE A 339 -29.60 9.54 14.54
CA ILE A 339 -30.02 8.25 13.99
C ILE A 339 -29.14 7.87 12.79
N ASN A 340 -28.88 8.82 11.88
CA ASN A 340 -27.99 8.59 10.74
C ASN A 340 -26.58 8.21 11.18
N ILE A 341 -26.03 8.93 12.17
CA ILE A 341 -24.69 8.67 12.73
C ILE A 341 -24.64 7.26 13.33
N ALA A 342 -25.60 6.90 14.18
CA ALA A 342 -25.66 5.58 14.81
C ALA A 342 -25.83 4.47 13.76
N ALA A 343 -26.66 4.69 12.74
CA ALA A 343 -26.91 3.74 11.68
C ALA A 343 -25.66 3.48 10.83
N LEU A 344 -24.97 4.54 10.42
CA LEU A 344 -23.74 4.41 9.62
C LEU A 344 -22.59 3.80 10.44
N LYS A 345 -22.45 4.15 11.73
CA LYS A 345 -21.50 3.49 12.64
C LYS A 345 -21.79 1.98 12.73
N HIS A 346 -23.06 1.61 12.87
CA HIS A 346 -23.47 0.20 12.89
C HIS A 346 -23.19 -0.51 11.56
N ILE A 347 -23.53 0.09 10.42
CA ILE A 347 -23.23 -0.49 9.09
C ILE A 347 -21.71 -0.63 8.89
N CYS A 348 -20.93 0.34 9.36
CA CYS A 348 -19.47 0.30 9.30
C CYS A 348 -18.87 -0.85 10.12
N SER A 349 -19.61 -1.47 11.04
CA SER A 349 -19.16 -2.66 11.80
C SER A 349 -19.25 -3.97 10.99
N TYR A 350 -19.93 -3.96 9.85
CA TYR A 350 -20.15 -5.17 9.06
C TYR A 350 -18.83 -5.72 8.50
N ARG A 351 -18.82 -7.03 8.24
CA ARG A 351 -17.67 -7.74 7.66
C ARG A 351 -17.77 -7.92 6.14
N HIS A 352 -19.00 -8.02 5.62
CA HIS A 352 -19.24 -8.32 4.21
C HIS A 352 -19.94 -7.14 3.51
N PRO A 353 -19.71 -6.96 2.20
CA PRO A 353 -20.41 -5.96 1.41
C PRO A 353 -21.91 -6.18 1.35
N VAL A 354 -22.64 -5.09 1.17
CA VAL A 354 -24.09 -5.03 1.05
C VAL A 354 -24.41 -4.70 -0.42
N PHE A 355 -25.39 -5.41 -1.00
CA PHE A 355 -25.78 -5.19 -2.40
C PHE A 355 -26.86 -4.10 -2.59
N ASP A 356 -27.58 -3.72 -1.52
CA ASP A 356 -28.57 -2.66 -1.53
C ASP A 356 -28.38 -1.73 -0.32
N ALA A 357 -27.71 -0.61 -0.58
CA ALA A 357 -27.38 0.41 0.43
C ALA A 357 -28.64 1.04 1.03
N TYR A 358 -29.63 1.38 0.20
CA TYR A 358 -30.85 2.06 0.62
C TYR A 358 -31.71 1.17 1.51
N GLN A 359 -32.00 -0.06 1.09
CA GLN A 359 -32.79 -0.98 1.89
C GLN A 359 -32.09 -1.32 3.20
N ARG A 360 -30.76 -1.48 3.17
CA ARG A 360 -30.00 -1.73 4.40
C ARG A 360 -30.09 -0.56 5.37
N LEU A 361 -29.87 0.67 4.90
CA LEU A 361 -29.99 1.87 5.73
C LEU A 361 -31.39 1.99 6.32
N LYS A 362 -32.43 1.79 5.51
CA LYS A 362 -33.84 1.81 5.94
C LYS A 362 -34.15 0.79 7.03
N LEU A 363 -33.61 -0.44 6.91
CA LEU A 363 -33.77 -1.48 7.93
C LEU A 363 -33.09 -1.09 9.25
N VAL A 364 -31.87 -0.56 9.18
CA VAL A 364 -31.13 -0.12 10.38
C VAL A 364 -31.83 1.07 11.06
N HIS A 365 -32.34 2.04 10.29
CA HIS A 365 -33.15 3.15 10.82
C HIS A 365 -34.38 2.64 11.56
N LYS A 366 -35.16 1.74 10.95
CA LYS A 366 -36.34 1.13 11.60
C LYS A 366 -35.97 0.38 12.89
N TRP A 367 -34.83 -0.31 12.91
CA TRP A 367 -34.36 -1.00 14.10
C TRP A 367 -33.94 -0.04 15.22
N LEU A 368 -33.22 1.04 14.90
CA LEU A 368 -32.82 2.06 15.88
C LEU A 368 -34.01 2.80 16.48
N LEU A 369 -35.00 3.16 15.65
CA LEU A 369 -36.24 3.80 16.11
C LEU A 369 -37.02 2.92 17.09
N LYS A 370 -36.96 1.59 16.94
CA LYS A 370 -37.56 0.63 17.87
C LYS A 370 -36.72 0.43 19.14
N ASN A 371 -35.45 0.85 19.16
CA ASN A 371 -34.50 0.61 20.24
C ASN A 371 -33.79 1.92 20.67
N PRO A 372 -34.52 2.92 21.18
CA PRO A 372 -33.96 4.25 21.48
C PRO A 372 -32.84 4.23 22.53
N LYS A 373 -32.76 3.17 23.35
CA LYS A 373 -31.65 2.98 24.32
C LYS A 373 -30.27 2.90 23.65
N LEU A 374 -30.20 2.53 22.37
CA LEU A 374 -28.96 2.39 21.60
C LEU A 374 -28.45 3.72 21.03
N LEU A 375 -29.25 4.79 21.09
CA LEU A 375 -28.87 6.14 20.64
C LEU A 375 -28.19 6.97 21.73
N LYS A 376 -28.01 6.42 22.94
CA LYS A 376 -27.38 7.15 24.04
C LYS A 376 -25.93 7.48 23.69
N SER A 377 -25.67 8.75 23.43
CA SER A 377 -24.32 9.29 23.43
C SER A 377 -23.74 9.18 24.85
N PRO A 378 -22.43 8.89 25.00
CA PRO A 378 -21.76 9.11 26.27
C PRO A 378 -22.03 10.55 26.74
N LYS A 379 -22.26 10.75 28.04
CA LYS A 379 -22.30 12.12 28.60
C LYS A 379 -21.02 12.83 28.19
N GLU A 380 -21.14 14.03 27.61
CA GLU A 380 -20.00 14.88 27.27
C GLU A 380 -19.26 15.22 28.57
N LEU A 381 -18.18 14.50 28.85
CA LEU A 381 -17.18 14.87 29.85
C LEU A 381 -16.20 15.81 29.16
N ASP A 382 -15.82 16.92 29.81
CA ASP A 382 -14.91 17.91 29.22
C ASP A 382 -13.54 17.35 28.83
N ASP A 383 -13.12 16.26 29.47
CA ASP A 383 -11.84 15.60 29.21
C ASP A 383 -11.86 14.62 28.04
N ILE A 384 -13.02 14.41 27.39
CA ILE A 384 -13.19 13.40 26.34
C ILE A 384 -13.64 14.07 25.04
N VAL A 385 -13.02 13.69 23.92
CA VAL A 385 -13.32 14.25 22.60
C VAL A 385 -13.42 13.15 21.54
N GLU A 386 -14.38 13.31 20.63
CA GLU A 386 -14.54 12.43 19.48
C GLU A 386 -13.61 12.87 18.34
N VAL A 387 -12.58 12.06 18.05
CA VAL A 387 -11.55 12.35 17.05
C VAL A 387 -11.82 11.56 15.78
N ARG A 388 -11.91 12.27 14.64
CA ARG A 388 -11.97 11.67 13.31
C ARG A 388 -10.59 11.24 12.86
N ARG A 389 -10.51 10.06 12.24
CA ARG A 389 -9.25 9.48 11.75
C ARG A 389 -9.32 9.22 10.25
N LEU A 390 -8.26 9.56 9.55
CA LEU A 390 -8.04 9.25 8.14
C LEU A 390 -6.75 8.44 8.02
N VAL A 391 -6.84 7.24 7.46
CA VAL A 391 -5.64 6.45 7.10
C VAL A 391 -5.34 6.67 5.63
N ILE A 392 -4.10 7.00 5.31
CA ILE A 392 -3.64 7.19 3.93
C ILE A 392 -2.64 6.09 3.61
N THR A 393 -2.92 5.33 2.57
CA THR A 393 -2.05 4.29 2.02
C THR A 393 -1.48 4.72 0.66
N PRO A 394 -0.53 3.95 0.08
CA PRO A 394 0.01 4.25 -1.24
C PRO A 394 -1.04 4.31 -2.35
N SER A 395 -2.09 3.49 -2.29
CA SER A 395 -3.14 3.43 -3.33
C SER A 395 -4.37 4.29 -3.05
N LYS A 396 -4.78 4.49 -1.78
CA LYS A 396 -5.98 5.28 -1.45
C LYS A 396 -5.97 5.87 -0.04
N ALA A 397 -7.12 6.36 0.42
CA ALA A 397 -7.35 6.75 1.81
C ALA A 397 -8.61 6.09 2.39
N TYR A 398 -8.67 5.99 3.71
CA TYR A 398 -9.74 5.33 4.46
C TYR A 398 -10.24 6.25 5.56
N CYS A 399 -11.52 6.64 5.49
CA CYS A 399 -12.17 7.33 6.60
C CYS A 399 -12.51 6.26 7.63
N LEU A 400 -12.09 6.45 8.88
CA LEU A 400 -12.45 5.56 9.97
C LEU A 400 -13.53 6.21 10.83
N PRO A 401 -14.49 5.43 11.38
CA PRO A 401 -15.44 5.94 12.34
C PRO A 401 -14.72 6.72 13.45
N PRO A 402 -15.28 7.85 13.90
CA PRO A 402 -14.64 8.63 14.95
C PRO A 402 -14.49 7.82 16.25
N GLU A 403 -13.35 8.00 16.91
CA GLU A 403 -13.03 7.33 18.17
C GLU A 403 -13.02 8.32 19.33
N VAL A 404 -13.39 7.82 20.51
CA VAL A 404 -13.45 8.61 21.74
C VAL A 404 -12.08 8.55 22.42
N GLU A 405 -11.45 9.71 22.60
CA GLU A 405 -10.10 9.83 23.17
C GLU A 405 -10.05 10.89 24.26
N LEU A 406 -9.02 10.82 25.12
CA LEU A 406 -8.72 11.88 26.07
C LEU A 406 -8.30 13.15 25.31
N SER A 407 -8.90 14.27 25.69
CA SER A 407 -8.67 15.58 25.10
C SER A 407 -7.25 16.08 25.36
N ASN A 408 -6.85 17.10 24.61
CA ASN A 408 -5.56 17.76 24.74
C ASN A 408 -5.77 19.28 24.81
N ARG A 409 -4.69 20.01 25.15
CA ARG A 409 -4.74 21.46 25.35
C ARG A 409 -5.33 22.20 24.15
N VAL A 410 -4.99 21.78 22.92
CA VAL A 410 -5.51 22.39 21.69
C VAL A 410 -7.00 22.10 21.52
N LEU A 411 -7.41 20.83 21.61
CA LEU A 411 -8.81 20.44 21.41
C LEU A 411 -9.76 21.03 22.47
N ARG A 412 -9.29 21.23 23.71
CA ARG A 412 -10.06 21.92 24.76
C ARG A 412 -10.30 23.40 24.43
N ASN A 413 -9.25 24.12 24.03
CA ASN A 413 -9.38 25.54 23.69
C ASN A 413 -10.24 25.77 22.44
N TYR A 414 -10.18 24.85 21.49
CA TYR A 414 -10.91 24.93 20.22
C TYR A 414 -12.12 23.97 20.16
N LYS A 415 -12.81 23.75 21.30
CA LYS A 415 -13.93 22.80 21.43
C LYS A 415 -15.04 23.01 20.41
N GLU A 416 -15.41 24.27 20.16
CA GLU A 416 -16.44 24.68 19.19
C GLU A 416 -16.14 24.28 17.74
N VAL A 417 -14.85 24.13 17.41
CA VAL A 417 -14.38 23.76 16.07
C VAL A 417 -13.63 22.43 16.08
N SER A 418 -13.86 21.60 17.11
CA SER A 418 -13.20 20.30 17.30
C SER A 418 -13.45 19.33 16.13
N ASP A 419 -14.60 19.43 15.45
CA ASP A 419 -14.95 18.60 14.30
C ASP A 419 -14.10 18.91 13.04
N ARG A 420 -13.34 20.02 13.05
CA ARG A 420 -12.40 20.42 12.00
C ARG A 420 -10.99 19.87 12.20
N PHE A 421 -10.72 19.25 13.35
CA PHE A 421 -9.47 18.51 13.57
C PHE A 421 -9.59 17.10 13.01
N LEU A 422 -8.56 16.67 12.29
CA LEU A 422 -8.47 15.36 11.69
C LEU A 422 -7.12 14.75 12.03
N ARG A 423 -7.15 13.53 12.56
CA ARG A 423 -5.94 12.75 12.78
C ARG A 423 -5.64 11.91 11.55
N VAL A 424 -4.54 12.20 10.89
CA VAL A 424 -4.14 11.52 9.66
C VAL A 424 -2.99 10.57 9.96
N THR A 425 -3.12 9.30 9.58
CA THR A 425 -2.07 8.28 9.77
C THR A 425 -1.62 7.76 8.41
N PHE A 426 -0.32 7.77 8.17
CA PHE A 426 0.30 7.20 6.97
C PHE A 426 0.66 5.74 7.22
N MET A 427 0.01 4.84 6.47
CA MET A 427 0.17 3.39 6.60
C MET A 427 0.52 2.78 5.24
N ASP A 428 0.96 1.53 5.25
CA ASP A 428 1.00 0.70 4.06
C ASP A 428 -0.33 -0.05 3.88
N GLU A 429 -0.50 -0.73 2.75
CA GLU A 429 -1.71 -1.48 2.47
C GLU A 429 -1.97 -2.58 3.52
N GLY A 430 -3.25 -2.95 3.66
CA GLY A 430 -3.69 -3.85 4.73
C GLY A 430 -3.57 -3.26 6.14
N MET A 431 -3.51 -1.92 6.26
CA MET A 431 -3.32 -1.20 7.53
C MET A 431 -2.01 -1.58 8.25
N GLN A 432 -0.95 -1.86 7.49
CA GLN A 432 0.37 -2.17 8.04
C GLN A 432 1.17 -0.90 8.28
N THR A 433 2.14 -0.94 9.19
CA THR A 433 3.02 0.21 9.43
C THR A 433 3.91 0.45 8.22
N ILE A 434 3.96 1.68 7.70
CA ILE A 434 4.85 2.02 6.59
C ILE A 434 6.32 1.92 7.03
N ASN A 435 7.14 1.22 6.23
CA ASN A 435 8.56 1.03 6.43
C ASN A 435 9.37 2.08 5.64
N ALA A 436 10.58 2.41 6.09
CA ALA A 436 11.52 3.29 5.40
C ALA A 436 11.80 2.84 3.95
N ASN A 437 11.81 1.53 3.69
CA ASN A 437 12.03 0.93 2.36
C ASN A 437 10.85 1.17 1.39
N VAL A 438 9.68 1.58 1.90
CA VAL A 438 8.54 1.98 1.08
C VAL A 438 8.72 3.41 0.56
N LEU A 439 9.39 4.26 1.34
CA LEU A 439 9.64 5.67 1.04
C LEU A 439 10.92 5.90 0.24
N ASN A 440 11.86 4.95 0.33
CA ASN A 440 13.16 5.02 -0.28
C ASN A 440 13.46 3.72 -1.01
N TYR A 441 14.11 3.80 -2.16
CA TYR A 441 14.70 2.63 -2.80
C TYR A 441 16.19 2.84 -3.00
N TYR A 442 16.93 1.73 -2.98
CA TYR A 442 18.34 1.67 -3.27
C TYR A 442 18.52 1.05 -4.65
N VAL A 443 19.55 1.48 -5.36
CA VAL A 443 19.97 0.81 -6.60
C VAL A 443 20.51 -0.58 -6.23
N ALA A 444 20.45 -1.54 -7.16
CA ALA A 444 20.94 -2.90 -6.94
C ALA A 444 22.35 -2.91 -6.30
N PRO A 445 22.67 -3.86 -5.39
CA PRO A 445 23.94 -3.88 -4.66
C PRO A 445 25.17 -3.76 -5.56
N ILE A 446 25.16 -4.43 -6.72
CA ILE A 446 26.23 -4.36 -7.71
C ILE A 446 26.39 -2.95 -8.30
N VAL A 447 25.30 -2.23 -8.56
CA VAL A 447 25.35 -0.85 -9.05
C VAL A 447 25.90 0.09 -7.99
N LYS A 448 25.61 -0.14 -6.71
CA LYS A 448 26.24 0.59 -5.59
C LYS A 448 27.75 0.36 -5.56
N VAL A 449 28.22 -0.87 -5.81
CA VAL A 449 29.64 -1.25 -5.88
C VAL A 449 30.35 -0.65 -7.10
N ILE A 450 29.65 -0.47 -8.22
CA ILE A 450 30.21 0.11 -9.46
C ILE A 450 30.20 1.64 -9.41
N THR A 451 29.09 2.26 -9.05
CA THR A 451 28.86 3.71 -9.17
C THR A 451 29.28 4.51 -7.95
N SER A 452 29.66 3.85 -6.85
CA SER A 452 29.93 4.49 -5.54
C SER A 452 28.77 5.37 -5.03
N ASN A 453 27.57 5.25 -5.61
CA ASN A 453 26.42 6.08 -5.25
C ASN A 453 25.62 5.40 -4.15
N SER A 454 25.79 5.86 -2.91
CA SER A 454 25.15 5.29 -1.72
C SER A 454 23.81 5.93 -1.36
N PHE A 455 23.34 6.94 -2.10
CA PHE A 455 22.18 7.73 -1.69
C PHE A 455 20.84 7.07 -2.07
N PRO A 456 19.92 6.89 -1.10
CA PRO A 456 18.59 6.37 -1.40
C PRO A 456 17.79 7.34 -2.28
N GLN A 457 17.15 6.81 -3.31
CA GLN A 457 16.21 7.56 -4.14
C GLN A 457 14.81 7.53 -3.54
N LYS A 458 14.01 8.58 -3.79
CA LYS A 458 12.67 8.72 -3.21
C LYS A 458 11.61 8.07 -4.10
N THR A 459 10.79 7.20 -3.52
CA THR A 459 9.71 6.50 -4.24
C THR A 459 8.54 7.43 -4.58
N ARG A 460 7.61 6.94 -5.42
CA ARG A 460 6.32 7.63 -5.66
C ARG A 460 5.48 7.73 -4.38
N VAL A 461 5.62 6.77 -3.47
CA VAL A 461 4.96 6.81 -2.16
C VAL A 461 5.47 7.99 -1.34
N PHE A 462 6.78 8.22 -1.30
CA PHE A 462 7.34 9.41 -0.64
C PHE A 462 6.81 10.71 -1.25
N LYS A 463 6.72 10.80 -2.59
CA LYS A 463 6.14 11.97 -3.27
C LYS A 463 4.70 12.20 -2.83
N ARG A 464 3.85 11.16 -2.79
CA ARG A 464 2.46 11.23 -2.31
C ARG A 464 2.38 11.75 -0.87
N VAL A 465 3.16 11.17 0.05
CA VAL A 465 3.20 11.61 1.46
C VAL A 465 3.66 13.06 1.59
N LYS A 466 4.71 13.44 0.85
CA LYS A 466 5.23 14.81 0.84
C LYS A 466 4.18 15.81 0.35
N THR A 467 3.54 15.56 -0.78
CA THR A 467 2.50 16.42 -1.35
C THR A 467 1.34 16.63 -0.38
N ILE A 468 0.88 15.57 0.30
CA ILE A 468 -0.20 15.66 1.30
C ILE A 468 0.22 16.53 2.49
N LEU A 469 1.46 16.42 2.94
CA LEU A 469 2.00 17.22 4.05
C LEU A 469 2.25 18.69 3.66
N THR A 470 2.62 18.97 2.41
CA THR A 470 2.92 20.33 1.94
C THR A 470 1.69 21.09 1.48
N ASP A 471 0.85 20.46 0.67
CA ASP A 471 -0.22 21.14 -0.07
C ASP A 471 -1.58 20.98 0.62
N GLY A 472 -1.68 20.00 1.53
CA GLY A 472 -2.93 19.58 2.14
C GLY A 472 -3.78 18.73 1.20
N PHE A 473 -5.06 18.57 1.53
CA PHE A 473 -6.01 17.81 0.74
C PHE A 473 -7.45 18.21 1.02
N TYR A 474 -8.38 17.82 0.12
CA TYR A 474 -9.81 17.99 0.34
C TYR A 474 -10.43 16.70 0.83
N LEU A 475 -11.29 16.78 1.85
CA LEU A 475 -12.06 15.66 2.36
C LEU A 475 -13.43 16.15 2.81
N CYS A 476 -14.50 15.54 2.29
CA CYS A 476 -15.89 15.90 2.61
C CYS A 476 -16.15 17.42 2.50
N GLY A 477 -15.60 18.06 1.46
CA GLY A 477 -15.83 19.47 1.15
C GLY A 477 -15.00 20.45 1.99
N ARG A 478 -14.08 19.95 2.83
CA ARG A 478 -13.17 20.77 3.64
C ARG A 478 -11.73 20.58 3.18
N LYS A 479 -10.96 21.67 3.09
CA LYS A 479 -9.50 21.61 2.86
C LYS A 479 -8.78 21.44 4.19
N TYR A 480 -8.02 20.36 4.33
CA TYR A 480 -7.22 20.05 5.49
C TYR A 480 -5.76 20.40 5.24
N SER A 481 -5.19 21.19 6.15
CA SER A 481 -3.78 21.62 6.13
C SER A 481 -3.03 21.03 7.31
N PHE A 482 -1.74 20.73 7.13
CA PHE A 482 -0.89 20.17 8.18
C PHE A 482 -0.78 21.13 9.38
N LEU A 483 -1.15 20.65 10.57
CA LEU A 483 -1.08 21.41 11.82
C LEU A 483 0.22 21.08 12.56
N ALA A 484 0.29 19.92 13.21
CA ALA A 484 1.46 19.50 13.97
C ALA A 484 1.40 17.99 14.26
N PHE A 485 2.41 17.46 14.94
CA PHE A 485 2.40 16.10 15.49
C PHE A 485 3.01 16.12 16.90
N SER A 486 2.57 15.20 17.76
CA SER A 486 3.28 14.85 18.99
C SER A 486 4.33 13.76 18.74
N SER A 487 5.22 13.52 19.72
CA SER A 487 6.22 12.44 19.60
C SER A 487 5.59 11.06 19.44
N ASN A 488 4.50 10.78 20.16
CA ASN A 488 3.75 9.53 20.01
C ASN A 488 3.13 9.42 18.62
N GLN A 489 2.55 10.51 18.14
CA GLN A 489 1.96 10.54 16.80
C GLN A 489 3.00 10.30 15.71
N LEU A 490 4.18 10.90 15.84
CA LEU A 490 5.28 10.69 14.91
C LEU A 490 5.71 9.20 14.88
N ARG A 491 5.77 8.55 16.05
CA ARG A 491 6.05 7.09 16.15
C ARG A 491 4.98 6.27 15.43
N ASP A 492 3.73 6.69 15.54
CA ASP A 492 2.58 6.05 14.86
C ASP A 492 2.44 6.48 13.39
N ARG A 493 3.38 7.28 12.84
CA ARG A 493 3.31 7.89 11.51
C ARG A 493 2.03 8.71 11.28
N SER A 494 1.58 9.39 12.33
CA SER A 494 0.38 10.22 12.33
C SER A 494 0.70 11.69 12.60
N ALA A 495 -0.24 12.54 12.18
CA ALA A 495 -0.19 13.98 12.42
C ALA A 495 -1.60 14.56 12.50
N TRP A 496 -1.71 15.71 13.15
CA TRP A 496 -2.91 16.53 13.15
C TRP A 496 -2.97 17.39 11.89
N PHE A 497 -4.14 17.37 11.27
CA PHE A 497 -4.54 18.28 10.22
C PHE A 497 -5.76 19.08 10.69
N PHE A 498 -5.90 20.29 10.16
CA PHE A 498 -7.00 21.17 10.51
C PHE A 498 -7.65 21.77 9.27
N ALA A 499 -8.98 21.78 9.27
CA ALA A 499 -9.78 22.41 8.23
C ALA A 499 -10.10 23.86 8.58
N GLU A 500 -9.39 24.80 7.96
CA GLU A 500 -9.54 26.23 8.21
C GLU A 500 -10.95 26.74 7.91
N ASP A 501 -11.35 27.80 8.61
CA ASP A 501 -12.53 28.59 8.29
C ASP A 501 -12.21 30.08 8.30
N LYS A 502 -13.22 30.91 8.10
CA LYS A 502 -13.06 32.37 8.06
C LYS A 502 -12.53 32.97 9.37
N LYS A 503 -12.68 32.26 10.51
CA LYS A 503 -12.32 32.74 11.85
C LYS A 503 -11.01 32.12 12.37
N THR A 504 -10.73 30.88 12.02
CA THR A 504 -9.66 30.07 12.59
C THR A 504 -8.78 29.48 11.48
N SER A 505 -7.49 29.84 11.51
CA SER A 505 -6.47 29.31 10.61
C SER A 505 -5.45 28.46 11.36
N VAL A 506 -4.73 27.58 10.64
CA VAL A 506 -3.59 26.82 11.17
C VAL A 506 -2.53 27.75 11.74
N ARG A 507 -2.30 28.90 11.09
CA ARG A 507 -1.35 29.92 11.59
C ARG A 507 -1.81 30.51 12.93
N ALA A 508 -3.09 30.81 13.07
CA ALA A 508 -3.65 31.32 14.32
C ALA A 508 -3.51 30.30 15.46
N ILE A 509 -3.83 29.03 15.19
CA ILE A 509 -3.66 27.94 16.18
C ILE A 509 -2.19 27.82 16.59
N LYS A 510 -1.26 27.77 15.62
CA LYS A 510 0.19 27.69 15.90
C LYS A 510 0.70 28.89 16.71
N SER A 511 0.18 30.09 16.44
CA SER A 511 0.53 31.29 17.19
C SER A 511 0.00 31.25 18.63
N TRP A 512 -1.18 30.68 18.84
CA TRP A 512 -1.76 30.50 20.17
C TRP A 512 -1.04 29.41 20.98
N MET A 513 -0.55 28.36 20.33
CA MET A 513 0.16 27.26 20.98
C MET A 513 1.43 27.71 21.71
N GLY A 514 2.07 28.80 21.24
CA GLY A 514 3.23 29.39 21.90
C GLY A 514 4.21 30.04 20.93
N LYS A 515 5.35 30.47 21.47
CA LYS A 515 6.45 31.06 20.69
C LYS A 515 7.46 29.95 20.34
N PHE A 516 7.54 29.61 19.06
CA PHE A 516 8.45 28.57 18.56
C PHE A 516 9.56 29.17 17.69
N THR A 517 10.47 29.94 18.31
CA THR A 517 11.55 30.66 17.61
C THR A 517 12.85 29.86 17.49
N ASN A 518 12.89 28.62 17.96
CA ASN A 518 14.09 27.79 17.94
C ASN A 518 14.46 27.39 16.50
N ARG A 519 15.71 27.66 16.09
CA ARG A 519 16.25 27.30 14.76
C ARG A 519 16.30 25.78 14.54
N ASN A 520 16.39 24.99 15.60
CA ASN A 520 16.35 23.53 15.50
C ASN A 520 14.91 23.05 15.30
N VAL A 521 14.61 22.62 14.06
CA VAL A 521 13.27 22.15 13.64
C VAL A 521 12.77 20.98 14.49
N ALA A 522 13.64 20.03 14.86
CA ALA A 522 13.24 18.88 15.67
C ALA A 522 12.83 19.29 17.09
N LYS A 523 13.61 20.16 17.74
CA LYS A 523 13.26 20.71 19.06
C LYS A 523 11.98 21.55 18.99
N CYS A 524 11.85 22.38 17.96
CA CYS A 524 10.65 23.19 17.70
C CYS A 524 9.39 22.31 17.57
N ALA A 525 9.45 21.27 16.72
CA ALA A 525 8.34 20.35 16.51
C ALA A 525 7.98 19.57 17.78
N ALA A 526 8.98 19.09 18.54
CA ALA A 526 8.75 18.39 19.80
C ALA A 526 8.02 19.28 20.83
N ARG A 527 8.39 20.56 20.95
CA ARG A 527 7.71 21.52 21.85
C ARG A 527 6.30 21.83 21.40
N MET A 528 6.08 22.02 20.09
CA MET A 528 4.74 22.21 19.53
C MET A 528 3.85 20.98 19.78
N GLY A 529 4.43 19.78 19.69
CA GLY A 529 3.76 18.52 19.95
C GLY A 529 3.25 18.33 21.38
N GLN A 530 3.83 19.02 22.37
CA GLN A 530 3.40 18.92 23.78
C GLN A 530 1.96 19.39 23.99
N CYS A 531 1.49 20.35 23.19
CA CYS A 531 0.11 20.82 23.26
C CYS A 531 -0.92 19.74 22.85
N PHE A 532 -0.48 18.69 22.17
CA PHE A 532 -1.30 17.57 21.70
C PHE A 532 -1.19 16.32 22.57
N SER A 533 -0.48 16.40 23.70
CA SER A 533 -0.50 15.32 24.70
C SER A 533 -1.90 15.18 25.30
N SER A 534 -2.38 13.94 25.41
CA SER A 534 -3.61 13.64 26.13
C SER A 534 -3.42 13.90 27.62
N THR A 535 -4.20 14.83 28.17
CA THR A 535 -4.14 15.19 29.59
C THR A 535 -5.53 15.50 30.12
N TYR A 536 -5.75 15.28 31.42
CA TYR A 536 -6.92 15.83 32.11
C TYR A 536 -6.71 17.33 32.36
N ALA A 537 -7.79 18.11 32.27
CA ALA A 537 -7.75 19.49 32.76
C ALA A 537 -7.78 19.47 34.30
N THR A 538 -6.94 20.27 34.94
CA THR A 538 -6.90 20.39 36.40
C THR A 538 -7.45 21.74 36.84
N VAL A 539 -6.58 22.72 37.10
CA VAL A 539 -6.95 24.06 37.58
C VAL A 539 -6.24 25.09 36.73
N GLU A 540 -6.95 26.18 36.38
CA GLU A 540 -6.31 27.35 35.79
C GLU A 540 -5.64 28.17 36.89
N VAL A 541 -4.31 28.23 36.84
CA VAL A 541 -3.51 29.02 37.79
C VAL A 541 -3.35 30.44 37.24
N PRO A 542 -3.80 31.48 37.95
CA PRO A 542 -3.62 32.85 37.52
C PRO A 542 -2.15 33.26 37.43
N SER A 543 -1.83 34.14 36.48
CA SER A 543 -0.43 34.56 36.22
C SER A 543 0.30 35.12 37.45
N TRP A 544 -0.41 35.78 38.37
CA TRP A 544 0.18 36.33 39.60
C TRP A 544 0.56 35.27 40.64
N GLU A 545 0.06 34.04 40.50
CA GLU A 545 0.43 32.90 41.36
C GLU A 545 1.60 32.09 40.77
N VAL A 546 1.99 32.36 39.52
CA VAL A 546 3.11 31.68 38.85
C VAL A 546 4.41 32.40 39.18
N LYS A 547 5.36 31.69 39.79
CA LYS A 547 6.71 32.21 40.07
C LYS A 547 7.75 31.43 39.27
N GLU A 548 8.56 32.15 38.49
CA GLU A 548 9.75 31.60 37.86
C GLU A 548 10.88 31.53 38.89
N LEU A 549 11.43 30.33 39.10
CA LEU A 549 12.54 30.09 40.01
C LEU A 549 13.80 29.75 39.21
N PRO A 550 14.99 30.19 39.63
CA PRO A 550 16.23 29.79 38.98
C PRO A 550 16.51 28.30 39.20
N ASP A 551 17.09 27.66 38.19
CA ASP A 551 17.53 26.26 38.28
C ASP A 551 18.56 26.07 39.41
N ILE A 552 18.46 24.96 40.14
CA ILE A 552 19.37 24.56 41.20
C ILE A 552 20.60 23.89 40.58
N LYS A 553 21.70 24.65 40.44
CA LYS A 553 22.95 24.16 39.83
C LYS A 553 24.04 23.97 40.88
N ARG A 554 24.72 22.81 40.85
CA ARG A 554 25.89 22.52 41.70
C ARG A 554 26.95 21.74 40.92
N ASN A 555 28.22 22.13 41.06
CA ASN A 555 29.35 21.48 40.36
C ASN A 555 29.17 21.36 38.83
N GLY A 556 28.47 22.32 38.20
CA GLY A 556 28.21 22.30 36.76
C GLY A 556 27.02 21.42 36.31
N TYR A 557 26.33 20.76 37.24
CA TYR A 557 25.13 19.96 36.96
C TYR A 557 23.86 20.69 37.41
N ASP A 558 22.79 20.48 36.65
CA ASP A 558 21.44 20.97 36.96
C ASP A 558 20.66 19.89 37.72
N PHE A 559 20.25 20.20 38.95
CA PHE A 559 19.52 19.28 39.84
C PHE A 559 18.00 19.51 39.81
N SER A 560 17.53 20.54 39.11
CA SER A 560 16.10 20.86 38.99
C SER A 560 15.57 20.72 37.57
N ASP A 561 16.33 20.16 36.64
CA ASP A 561 15.88 19.93 35.27
C ASP A 561 14.58 19.10 35.23
N GLY A 562 13.51 19.74 34.75
CA GLY A 562 12.18 19.14 34.65
C GLY A 562 11.35 19.15 35.94
N LEU A 563 11.81 19.79 37.01
CA LEU A 563 11.09 19.91 38.28
C LEU A 563 10.51 21.30 38.49
N ALA A 564 9.33 21.37 39.14
CA ALA A 564 8.68 22.59 39.57
C ALA A 564 8.09 22.38 40.97
N LYS A 565 7.83 23.48 41.70
CA LYS A 565 7.31 23.47 43.07
C LYS A 565 5.85 23.90 43.11
#